data_AF-A0A950JU94-F1
#
_entry.id   AF-A0A950JU94-F1
#
_cell.length_a   1.000
_cell.length_b   1.000
_cell.length_c   1.000
_cell.angle_alpha   90.00
_cell.angle_beta   90.00
_cell.angle_gamma   90.00
#
_symmetry.space_group_name_H-M   'P 1'
#
loop_
_entity.id
_entity.type
_entity.pdbx_description
1 polymer ?
#
loop_
_entity_poly.entity_id
_entity_poly.type
_entity_poly.pdbx_seq_one_letter_code
_entity_poly.pdbx_strand_id
1 'polypeptide(L)'
;MKLIKLMSYAEGRWLEPNGALNDIVSAVTDEPVAQVGSGARDFAAMLTYARSVGGPALRTLTFHQRARILKALAEAIMARKEELYELSYETGATRADGWIDIEGGAGTLFAYSSKGRRE
;
A
#
# COMPACT_ATOMS: atom_id res chain seq x y z
N MET A 1 -18.76 8.74 2.31
CA MET A 1 -17.74 8.57 1.25
C MET A 1 -18.38 7.91 0.02
N LYS A 2 -17.85 8.04 -1.20
CA LYS A 2 -18.35 7.24 -2.34
C LYS A 2 -17.82 5.82 -2.21
N LEU A 3 -18.67 4.81 -2.37
CA LEU A 3 -18.29 3.40 -2.30
C LEU A 3 -17.12 3.11 -3.28
N ILE A 4 -16.00 2.63 -2.74
CA ILE A 4 -14.77 2.37 -3.50
C ILE A 4 -14.78 0.93 -4.03
N LYS A 5 -14.45 0.73 -5.32
CA LYS A 5 -14.09 -0.60 -5.82
C LYS A 5 -12.58 -0.79 -5.66
N LEU A 6 -12.15 -1.66 -4.75
CA LEU A 6 -10.73 -1.85 -4.47
C LEU A 6 -10.05 -2.61 -5.61
N MET A 7 -9.21 -1.89 -6.33
CA MET A 7 -8.39 -2.42 -7.40
C MET A 7 -7.18 -3.16 -6.82
N SER A 8 -6.82 -4.30 -7.40
CA SER A 8 -5.54 -4.96 -7.13
C SER A 8 -4.49 -4.47 -8.13
N TYR A 9 -3.26 -4.18 -7.69
CA TYR A 9 -2.14 -3.91 -8.61
C TYR A 9 -1.29 -5.18 -8.77
N ALA A 10 -1.26 -5.74 -9.98
CA ALA A 10 -0.57 -6.99 -10.27
C ALA A 10 -0.06 -7.00 -11.72
N GLU A 11 1.07 -7.67 -11.96
CA GLU A 11 1.64 -7.80 -13.31
C GLU A 11 1.83 -6.45 -14.03
N GLY A 12 2.14 -5.38 -13.27
CA GLY A 12 2.36 -4.04 -13.80
C GLY A 12 1.08 -3.24 -14.12
N ARG A 13 -0.11 -3.74 -13.78
CA ARG A 13 -1.40 -3.09 -14.11
C ARG A 13 -2.40 -3.13 -12.96
N TRP A 14 -3.37 -2.24 -13.01
CA TRP A 14 -4.54 -2.26 -12.12
C TRP A 14 -5.58 -3.26 -12.62
N LEU A 15 -6.12 -4.06 -11.72
CA LEU A 15 -7.14 -5.08 -11.96
C LEU A 15 -8.39 -4.75 -11.16
N GLU A 16 -9.53 -4.63 -11.85
CA GLU A 16 -10.83 -4.45 -11.19
C GLU A 16 -11.18 -5.65 -10.32
N PRO A 17 -11.82 -5.45 -9.15
CA PRO A 17 -12.29 -6.57 -8.35
C PRO A 17 -13.30 -7.40 -9.15
N ASN A 18 -13.19 -8.73 -9.07
CA ASN A 18 -13.99 -9.67 -9.85
C ASN A 18 -14.49 -10.83 -8.98
N GLY A 19 -15.40 -11.63 -9.53
CA GLY A 19 -16.07 -12.72 -8.80
C GLY A 19 -17.09 -12.19 -7.80
N ALA A 20 -17.27 -12.90 -6.68
CA ALA A 20 -18.09 -12.44 -5.58
C ALA A 20 -17.40 -11.26 -4.88
N LEU A 21 -18.10 -10.11 -4.83
CA LEU A 21 -17.64 -8.92 -4.13
C LEU A 21 -18.10 -8.97 -2.69
N ASN A 22 -17.21 -8.62 -1.76
CA ASN A 22 -17.51 -8.48 -0.35
C ASN A 22 -17.35 -7.01 0.04
N ASP A 23 -18.31 -6.52 0.82
CA ASP A 23 -18.24 -5.18 1.37
C ASP A 23 -17.24 -5.13 2.52
N ILE A 24 -16.42 -4.08 2.52
CA ILE A 24 -15.65 -3.64 3.68
C ILE A 24 -16.49 -2.52 4.30
N VAL A 25 -16.93 -2.76 5.53
CA VAL A 25 -17.78 -1.83 6.27
C VAL A 25 -16.95 -0.97 7.20
N SER A 26 -17.43 0.24 7.45
CA SER A 26 -16.90 1.13 8.48
C SER A 26 -17.11 0.51 9.87
N ALA A 27 -16.07 0.46 10.69
CA ALA A 27 -16.20 0.07 12.09
C ALA A 27 -16.93 1.12 12.95
N VAL A 28 -17.16 2.32 12.42
CA VAL A 28 -17.82 3.43 13.11
C VAL A 28 -19.32 3.47 12.81
N THR A 29 -19.69 3.29 11.54
CA THR A 29 -21.09 3.48 11.08
C THR A 29 -21.76 2.20 10.59
N ASP A 30 -21.00 1.11 10.42
CA ASP A 30 -21.44 -0.15 9.78
C ASP A 30 -21.83 0.00 8.30
N GLU A 31 -21.62 1.19 7.70
CA GLU A 31 -21.91 1.44 6.29
C GLU A 31 -20.77 0.90 5.39
N PRO A 32 -21.08 0.33 4.21
CA PRO A 32 -20.06 -0.06 3.23
C PRO A 32 -19.21 1.12 2.75
N VAL A 33 -17.90 1.03 2.92
CA VAL A 33 -16.92 2.04 2.47
C VAL A 33 -16.16 1.60 1.22
N ALA A 34 -16.01 0.29 1.04
CA ALA A 34 -15.36 -0.28 -0.13
C ALA A 34 -15.90 -1.68 -0.46
N GLN A 35 -15.63 -2.14 -1.68
CA GLN A 35 -15.89 -3.52 -2.12
C GLN A 35 -14.59 -4.15 -2.60
N VAL A 36 -14.34 -5.39 -2.17
CA VAL A 36 -13.18 -6.17 -2.55
C VAL A 36 -13.61 -7.50 -3.16
N GLY A 37 -12.87 -7.93 -4.19
CA GLY A 37 -13.13 -9.19 -4.87
C GLY A 37 -11.85 -9.74 -5.49
N SER A 38 -11.57 -11.00 -5.23
CA SER A 38 -10.43 -11.73 -5.77
C SER A 38 -10.87 -13.05 -6.38
N GLY A 39 -11.93 -13.00 -7.21
CA GLY A 39 -12.27 -14.10 -8.12
C GLY A 39 -11.02 -14.56 -8.91
N ALA A 40 -11.06 -15.78 -9.44
CA ALA A 40 -9.88 -16.49 -9.97
C ALA A 40 -8.80 -15.57 -10.58
N ARG A 41 -7.69 -15.41 -9.85
CA ARG A 41 -6.49 -14.69 -10.29
C ARG A 41 -5.39 -15.69 -10.60
N ASP A 42 -4.59 -15.38 -11.62
CA ASP A 42 -3.39 -16.16 -11.91
C ASP A 42 -2.24 -15.75 -10.99
N PHE A 43 -2.24 -16.31 -9.76
CA PHE A 43 -1.18 -16.07 -8.79
C PHE A 43 0.19 -16.56 -9.27
N ALA A 44 0.23 -17.56 -10.16
CA ALA A 44 1.48 -18.06 -10.72
C ALA A 44 2.10 -17.03 -11.67
N ALA A 45 1.28 -16.40 -12.53
CA ALA A 45 1.71 -15.29 -13.38
C ALA A 45 2.16 -14.08 -12.55
N MET A 46 1.40 -13.70 -11.50
CA MET A 46 1.79 -12.61 -10.59
C MET A 46 3.18 -12.83 -9.97
N LEU A 47 3.43 -14.04 -9.46
CA LEU A 47 4.72 -14.42 -8.88
C LEU A 47 5.84 -14.43 -9.93
N THR A 48 5.54 -14.96 -11.12
CA THR A 48 6.48 -14.99 -12.25
C THR A 48 6.88 -13.58 -12.65
N TYR A 49 5.93 -12.65 -12.77
CA TYR A 49 6.20 -11.24 -13.08
C TYR A 49 7.06 -10.58 -12.00
N ALA A 50 6.70 -10.74 -10.72
CA ALA A 50 7.47 -10.16 -9.62
C ALA A 50 8.93 -10.65 -9.62
N ARG A 51 9.16 -11.94 -9.92
CA ARG A 51 10.51 -12.54 -9.92
C ARG A 51 11.32 -12.27 -11.17
N SER A 52 10.70 -12.22 -12.34
CA SER A 52 11.37 -12.06 -13.63
C SER A 52 11.53 -10.60 -14.08
N VAL A 53 10.63 -9.71 -13.64
CA VAL A 53 10.66 -8.27 -13.97
C VAL A 53 11.07 -7.45 -12.76
N GLY A 54 10.32 -7.55 -11.65
CA GLY A 54 10.56 -6.73 -10.45
C GLY A 54 11.90 -7.02 -9.77
N GLY A 55 12.23 -8.30 -9.61
CA GLY A 55 13.48 -8.75 -8.99
C GLY A 55 14.73 -8.21 -9.69
N PRO A 56 14.92 -8.44 -11.00
CA PRO A 56 16.04 -7.88 -11.75
C PRO A 56 16.08 -6.35 -11.71
N ALA A 57 14.93 -5.68 -11.89
CA ALA A 57 14.86 -4.22 -11.85
C ALA A 57 15.34 -3.62 -10.50
N LEU A 58 15.09 -4.31 -9.38
CA LEU A 58 15.58 -3.88 -8.07
C LEU A 58 17.06 -4.25 -7.83
N ARG A 59 17.53 -5.37 -8.39
CA ARG A 59 18.91 -5.87 -8.20
C ARG A 59 19.93 -5.12 -9.05
N THR A 60 19.53 -4.49 -10.15
CA THR A 60 20.41 -3.60 -10.93
C THR A 60 20.73 -2.30 -10.18
N LEU A 61 19.89 -1.91 -9.22
CA LEU A 61 20.12 -0.74 -8.38
C LEU A 61 21.14 -1.03 -7.28
N THR A 62 21.90 -0.01 -6.88
CA THR A 62 22.75 -0.07 -5.70
C THR A 62 21.92 0.02 -4.41
N PHE A 63 22.51 -0.36 -3.27
CA PHE A 63 21.88 -0.18 -1.96
C PHE A 63 21.47 1.29 -1.72
N HIS A 64 22.35 2.24 -2.05
CA HIS A 64 22.05 3.65 -1.90
C HIS A 64 20.94 4.16 -2.83
N GLN A 65 20.78 3.59 -4.02
CA GLN A 65 19.66 3.92 -4.91
C GLN A 65 18.34 3.37 -4.35
N ARG A 66 18.32 2.11 -3.90
CA ARG A 66 17.14 1.54 -3.23
C ARG A 66 16.77 2.32 -1.96
N ALA A 67 17.76 2.74 -1.18
CA ALA A 67 17.54 3.57 0.01
C ALA A 67 16.91 4.94 -0.34
N ARG A 68 17.28 5.56 -1.47
CA ARG A 68 16.62 6.77 -1.97
C ARG A 68 15.17 6.52 -2.40
N ILE A 69 14.88 5.37 -2.99
CA ILE A 69 13.49 4.97 -3.31
C ILE A 69 12.67 4.83 -2.02
N LEU A 70 13.21 4.21 -0.97
CA LEU A 70 12.53 4.12 0.34
C LEU A 70 12.24 5.51 0.94
N LYS A 71 13.17 6.46 0.80
CA LYS A 71 12.94 7.86 1.20
C LYS A 71 11.78 8.48 0.43
N ALA A 72 11.79 8.34 -0.89
CA ALA A 72 10.75 8.90 -1.76
C ALA A 72 9.37 8.29 -1.45
N LEU A 73 9.32 6.99 -1.11
CA LEU A 73 8.09 6.34 -0.67
C LEU A 73 7.58 6.93 0.66
N ALA A 74 8.47 7.12 1.63
CA ALA A 74 8.10 7.75 2.90
C ALA A 74 7.58 9.19 2.71
N GLU A 75 8.26 9.98 1.86
CA GLU A 75 7.81 11.34 1.51
C GLU A 75 6.44 11.33 0.82
N ALA A 76 6.18 10.37 -0.07
CA ALA A 76 4.90 10.21 -0.75
C ALA A 76 3.75 9.83 0.21
N ILE A 77 4.03 9.05 1.26
CA ILE A 77 3.07 8.74 2.33
C ILE A 77 2.79 10.01 3.15
N MET A 78 3.84 10.70 3.61
CA MET A 78 3.69 11.93 4.41
C MET A 78 2.92 13.03 3.66
N ALA A 79 3.14 13.16 2.36
CA ALA A 79 2.44 14.13 1.52
C ALA A 79 0.93 13.86 1.40
N ARG A 80 0.49 12.62 1.62
CA ARG A 80 -0.93 12.19 1.51
C ARG A 80 -1.52 11.77 2.86
N LYS A 81 -0.87 12.10 3.97
CA LYS A 81 -1.25 11.57 5.29
C LYS A 81 -2.67 11.94 5.70
N GLU A 82 -3.17 13.10 5.30
CA GLU A 82 -4.56 13.50 5.63
C GLU A 82 -5.58 12.62 4.91
N GLU A 83 -5.37 12.29 3.63
CA GLU A 83 -6.20 11.31 2.90
C GLU A 83 -6.13 9.92 3.56
N LEU A 84 -4.95 9.53 4.05
CA LEU A 84 -4.78 8.28 4.78
C LEU A 84 -5.48 8.30 6.15
N TYR A 85 -5.50 9.44 6.85
CA TYR A 85 -6.24 9.59 8.11
C TYR A 85 -7.75 9.50 7.89
N GLU A 86 -8.27 10.08 6.80
CA GLU A 86 -9.68 9.97 6.43
C GLU A 86 -10.07 8.50 6.20
N LEU A 87 -9.24 7.72 5.49
CA LEU A 87 -9.47 6.29 5.31
C LEU A 87 -9.29 5.50 6.63
N SER A 88 -8.28 5.83 7.43
CA SER A 88 -7.98 5.15 8.69
C SER A 88 -9.11 5.33 9.70
N TYR A 89 -9.86 6.43 9.65
CA TYR A 89 -11.00 6.66 10.53
C TYR A 89 -12.07 5.56 10.39
N GLU A 90 -12.26 5.04 9.18
CA GLU A 90 -13.24 3.97 8.91
C GLU A 90 -12.86 2.64 9.59
N THR A 91 -11.65 2.51 10.10
CA THR A 91 -11.22 1.38 10.95
C THR A 91 -11.60 1.54 12.43
N GLY A 92 -12.19 2.69 12.80
CA GLY A 92 -12.50 3.06 14.19
C GLY A 92 -11.34 3.69 14.95
N ALA A 93 -10.19 3.86 14.29
CA ALA A 93 -9.00 4.47 14.88
C ALA A 93 -9.19 5.97 15.15
N THR A 94 -8.75 6.45 16.31
CA THR A 94 -8.59 7.88 16.52
C THR A 94 -7.42 8.40 15.68
N ARG A 95 -7.32 9.73 15.53
CA ARG A 95 -6.16 10.33 14.84
C ARG A 95 -4.82 9.95 15.51
N ALA A 96 -4.80 9.83 16.83
CA ALA A 96 -3.60 9.44 17.56
C ALA A 96 -3.20 7.98 17.27
N ASP A 97 -4.18 7.08 17.15
CA ASP A 97 -3.93 5.69 16.78
C ASP A 97 -3.47 5.58 15.32
N GLY A 98 -4.14 6.28 14.41
CA GLY A 98 -3.76 6.33 12.99
C GLY A 98 -2.36 6.93 12.78
N TRP A 99 -1.92 7.83 13.65
CA TRP A 99 -0.57 8.42 13.58
C TRP A 99 0.50 7.35 13.75
N ILE A 100 0.26 6.37 14.62
CA ILE A 100 1.18 5.24 14.84
C ILE A 100 1.29 4.39 13.58
N ASP A 101 0.18 4.11 12.89
CA ASP A 101 0.18 3.30 11.66
C ASP A 101 0.79 4.05 10.47
N ILE A 102 0.30 5.27 10.20
CA ILE A 102 0.66 6.05 9.00
C ILE A 102 2.05 6.69 9.14
N GLU A 103 2.23 7.54 10.16
CA GLU A 103 3.50 8.25 10.34
C GLU A 103 4.57 7.34 10.95
N GLY A 104 4.20 6.35 11.76
CA GLY A 104 5.13 5.30 12.21
C GLY A 104 5.61 4.40 11.06
N GLY A 105 4.74 4.03 10.11
CA GLY A 105 5.12 3.34 8.88
C GLY A 105 6.08 4.16 8.01
N ALA A 106 5.77 5.44 7.78
CA ALA A 106 6.65 6.36 7.06
C ALA A 106 8.00 6.56 7.79
N GLY A 107 7.98 6.70 9.12
CA GLY A 107 9.18 6.80 9.96
C GLY A 107 10.08 5.57 9.85
N THR A 108 9.50 4.38 9.80
CA THR A 108 10.24 3.14 9.57
C THR A 108 10.95 3.13 8.22
N LEU A 109 10.28 3.58 7.15
CA LEU A 109 10.89 3.73 5.82
C LEU A 109 12.04 4.76 5.82
N PHE A 110 11.89 5.89 6.51
CA PHE A 110 12.97 6.87 6.69
C PHE A 110 14.16 6.28 7.44
N ALA A 111 13.92 5.46 8.46
CA ALA A 111 14.97 4.79 9.22
C ALA A 111 15.77 3.82 8.34
N TYR A 112 15.10 2.97 7.54
CA TYR A 112 15.76 2.06 6.60
C TYR A 112 16.50 2.81 5.48
N SER A 113 15.90 3.88 4.95
CA SER A 113 16.60 4.73 3.99
C SER A 113 17.89 5.33 4.57
N SER A 114 17.86 5.76 5.83
CA SER A 114 19.03 6.34 6.48
C SER A 114 20.11 5.31 6.77
N LYS A 115 19.73 4.08 7.16
CA LYS A 115 20.68 2.96 7.32
C LYS A 115 21.35 2.60 5.99
N GLY A 116 20.56 2.33 4.93
CA GLY A 116 21.08 1.94 3.61
C GLY A 116 21.84 3.03 2.84
N ARG A 117 21.92 4.26 3.36
CA ARG A 117 22.80 5.33 2.85
C ARG A 117 24.14 5.42 3.59
N ARG A 118 24.22 4.88 4.81
CA ARG A 118 25.43 4.93 5.67
C ARG A 118 26.26 3.66 5.57
N GLU A 119 25.58 2.51 5.51
CA GLU A 119 26.14 1.19 5.24
C GLU A 119 26.31 0.98 3.72
#